data_AF-S6UJR4-F1
#
_entry.id   AF-S6UJR4-F1
#
_cell.length_a   1.000
_cell.length_b   1.000
_cell.length_c   1.000
_cell.angle_alpha   90.00
_cell.angle_beta   90.00
_cell.angle_gamma   90.00
#
_symmetry.space_group_name_H-M   'P 1'
#
loop_
_entity.id
_entity.type
_entity.pdbx_description
1 polymer ?
#
loop_
_entity_poly.entity_id
_entity_poly.type
_entity_poly.pdbx_seq_one_letter_code
_entity_poly.pdbx_strand_id
1 'polypeptide(L)'
;DTVSASRSPGNTSAATISSSAVGNTTADRTAFNNTFPPNGAILKFTSATAYDLYASPVTSSSKPVSSGTLTGSTANASGVNFTVSGTPAAGDQFVVESGTHQTENILNTLTAAIKALSTPVDGNLVASQKLDAALGSALGNIASSIDQASTARSAGGARQLAATAQGTTNELLKGNNTVEQGTYVNADIVEATTRLTLQKTMLDASQQVFVQLSKLNLFSQL
;
A
#
# COMPACT_ATOMS: atom_id res chain seq x y z
N ASP A 1 -6.04 -3.38 -10.89
CA ASP A 1 -7.38 -3.95 -11.09
C ASP A 1 -7.32 -5.08 -12.08
N THR A 2 -7.55 -6.29 -11.58
CA THR A 2 -7.76 -7.47 -12.40
C THR A 2 -9.24 -7.52 -12.77
N VAL A 3 -9.55 -7.74 -14.04
CA VAL A 3 -10.92 -8.01 -14.49
C VAL A 3 -10.91 -9.45 -14.95
N SER A 4 -11.88 -10.25 -14.54
CA SER A 4 -12.02 -11.63 -15.00
C SER A 4 -13.32 -11.78 -15.79
N ALA A 5 -13.27 -12.55 -16.87
CA ALA A 5 -14.43 -12.85 -17.69
C ALA A 5 -14.63 -14.36 -17.76
N SER A 6 -15.84 -14.81 -17.45
CA SER A 6 -16.23 -16.22 -17.53
C SER A 6 -17.32 -16.40 -18.60
N ARG A 7 -17.27 -17.51 -19.33
CA ARG A 7 -18.23 -17.84 -20.39
C ARG A 7 -19.52 -18.38 -19.78
N SER A 8 -20.66 -17.89 -20.26
CA SER A 8 -21.96 -18.41 -19.82
C SER A 8 -22.23 -19.81 -20.40
N PRO A 9 -22.79 -20.76 -19.61
CA PRO A 9 -23.09 -22.11 -20.08
C PRO A 9 -24.07 -22.18 -21.27
N GLY A 10 -24.89 -21.14 -21.47
CA GLY A 10 -25.87 -21.06 -22.55
C GLY A 10 -25.33 -20.61 -23.92
N ASN A 11 -24.03 -20.33 -24.03
CA ASN A 11 -23.42 -19.89 -25.29
C ASN A 11 -23.32 -21.04 -26.28
N THR A 12 -23.58 -20.76 -27.56
CA THR A 12 -23.62 -21.78 -28.62
C THR A 12 -22.30 -21.89 -29.40
N SER A 13 -21.44 -20.87 -29.36
CA SER A 13 -20.14 -20.87 -30.06
C SER A 13 -19.01 -21.47 -29.21
N ALA A 14 -17.87 -21.83 -29.81
CA ALA A 14 -16.68 -22.21 -29.05
C ALA A 14 -15.85 -20.99 -28.54
N ALA A 15 -16.35 -19.77 -28.67
CA ALA A 15 -15.59 -18.57 -28.31
C ALA A 15 -15.36 -18.47 -26.81
N THR A 16 -14.15 -18.05 -26.44
CA THR A 16 -13.71 -17.86 -25.05
C THR A 16 -13.04 -16.50 -24.89
N ILE A 17 -13.01 -15.97 -23.66
CA ILE A 17 -12.18 -14.81 -23.34
C ILE A 17 -10.88 -15.34 -22.74
N SER A 18 -9.77 -15.16 -23.46
CA SER A 18 -8.45 -15.65 -23.05
C SER A 18 -7.72 -14.69 -22.12
N SER A 19 -8.05 -13.40 -22.18
CA SER A 19 -7.56 -12.40 -21.22
C SER A 19 -8.52 -11.23 -21.08
N SER A 20 -8.54 -10.63 -19.91
CA SER A 20 -9.30 -9.42 -19.60
C SER A 20 -8.45 -8.52 -18.70
N ALA A 21 -8.20 -7.30 -19.13
CA ALA A 21 -7.39 -6.34 -18.40
C ALA A 21 -7.85 -4.91 -18.63
N VAL A 22 -7.75 -4.07 -17.60
CA VAL A 22 -7.97 -2.63 -17.77
C VAL A 22 -6.88 -2.08 -18.70
N GLY A 23 -7.29 -1.25 -19.67
CA GLY A 23 -6.35 -0.63 -20.61
C GLY A 23 -5.32 0.24 -19.90
N ASN A 24 -4.14 0.36 -20.50
CA ASN A 24 -2.99 1.07 -19.94
C ASN A 24 -3.02 2.59 -20.23
N THR A 25 -3.95 3.07 -21.05
CA THR A 25 -4.06 4.49 -21.37
C THR A 25 -4.81 5.26 -20.28
N THR A 26 -4.52 6.55 -20.13
CA THR A 26 -5.25 7.42 -19.18
C THR A 26 -6.75 7.46 -19.48
N ALA A 27 -7.13 7.37 -20.76
CA ALA A 27 -8.52 7.32 -21.19
C ALA A 27 -9.21 6.03 -20.72
N ASP A 28 -8.55 4.87 -20.89
CA ASP A 28 -9.08 3.57 -20.44
C ASP A 28 -9.28 3.52 -18.93
N ARG A 29 -8.30 4.01 -18.15
CA ARG A 29 -8.42 4.05 -16.69
C ARG A 29 -9.52 4.98 -16.20
N THR A 30 -9.72 6.09 -16.89
CA THR A 30 -10.81 7.03 -16.60
C THR A 30 -12.17 6.43 -16.95
N ALA A 31 -12.27 5.77 -18.10
CA ALA A 31 -13.47 5.06 -18.51
C ALA A 31 -13.81 3.92 -17.55
N PHE A 32 -12.82 3.13 -17.12
CA PHE A 32 -13.03 2.06 -16.14
C PHE A 32 -13.59 2.60 -14.82
N ASN A 33 -12.97 3.62 -14.25
CA ASN A 33 -13.42 4.18 -12.96
C ASN A 33 -14.80 4.85 -13.01
N ASN A 34 -15.16 5.47 -14.13
CA ASN A 34 -16.39 6.26 -14.23
C ASN A 34 -17.56 5.54 -14.90
N THR A 35 -17.29 4.54 -15.75
CA THR A 35 -18.32 3.90 -16.58
C THR A 35 -18.40 2.39 -16.40
N PHE A 36 -17.38 1.72 -15.85
CA PHE A 36 -17.47 0.28 -15.63
C PHE A 36 -18.40 -0.02 -14.43
N PRO A 37 -19.37 -0.95 -14.55
CA PRO A 37 -20.27 -1.28 -13.46
C PRO A 37 -19.54 -1.87 -12.25
N PRO A 38 -19.73 -1.32 -11.02
CA PRO A 38 -18.99 -1.78 -9.83
C PRO A 38 -19.40 -3.18 -9.37
N ASN A 39 -20.63 -3.61 -9.65
CA ASN A 39 -21.18 -4.91 -9.25
C ASN A 39 -20.93 -6.04 -10.28
N GLY A 40 -20.03 -5.80 -11.23
CA GLY A 40 -19.81 -6.69 -12.37
C GLY A 40 -20.71 -6.37 -13.56
N ALA A 41 -20.35 -6.93 -14.70
CA ALA A 41 -20.93 -6.67 -16.00
C ALA A 41 -21.17 -7.97 -16.78
N ILE A 42 -22.00 -7.91 -17.82
CA ILE A 42 -22.20 -9.02 -18.76
C ILE A 42 -21.88 -8.49 -20.16
N LEU A 43 -20.85 -9.06 -20.78
CA LEU A 43 -20.49 -8.81 -22.15
C LEU A 43 -21.30 -9.75 -23.05
N LYS A 44 -22.25 -9.20 -23.81
CA LYS A 44 -23.12 -9.94 -24.71
C LYS A 44 -22.76 -9.64 -26.15
N PHE A 45 -22.55 -10.68 -26.95
CA PHE A 45 -22.33 -10.56 -28.38
C PHE A 45 -23.67 -10.50 -29.11
N THR A 46 -23.84 -9.47 -29.93
CA THR A 46 -25.01 -9.27 -30.80
C THR A 46 -24.76 -9.80 -32.22
N SER A 47 -23.48 -9.96 -32.60
CA SER A 47 -23.04 -10.64 -33.82
C SER A 47 -21.65 -11.26 -33.62
N ALA A 48 -21.04 -11.80 -34.69
CA ALA A 48 -19.66 -12.30 -34.64
C ALA A 48 -18.61 -11.22 -34.30
N THR A 49 -18.94 -9.95 -34.50
CA THR A 49 -18.02 -8.82 -34.31
C THR A 49 -18.57 -7.70 -33.43
N ALA A 50 -19.88 -7.66 -33.16
CA ALA A 50 -20.50 -6.62 -32.35
C ALA A 50 -20.85 -7.13 -30.95
N TYR A 51 -20.63 -6.29 -29.94
CA TYR A 51 -20.93 -6.60 -28.55
C TYR A 51 -21.50 -5.39 -27.79
N ASP A 52 -22.23 -5.73 -26.75
CA ASP A 52 -22.80 -4.82 -25.77
C ASP A 52 -22.38 -5.27 -24.37
N LEU A 53 -21.93 -4.32 -23.55
CA LEU A 53 -21.63 -4.51 -22.15
C LEU A 53 -22.80 -4.01 -21.31
N TYR A 54 -23.35 -4.88 -20.48
CA TYR A 54 -24.44 -4.55 -19.57
C TYR A 54 -23.96 -4.58 -18.11
N ALA A 55 -24.57 -3.79 -17.23
CA ALA A 55 -24.38 -3.94 -15.78
C ALA A 55 -25.09 -5.21 -15.29
N SER A 56 -24.45 -5.96 -14.39
CA SER A 56 -25.07 -7.10 -13.71
C SER A 56 -25.90 -6.62 -12.50
N PRO A 57 -27.13 -7.12 -12.28
CA PRO A 57 -27.87 -8.10 -13.10
C PRO A 57 -28.57 -7.46 -14.31
N VAL A 58 -28.66 -8.22 -15.41
CA VAL A 58 -29.38 -7.80 -16.63
C VAL A 58 -30.88 -8.05 -16.48
N THR A 59 -31.68 -7.02 -16.72
CA THR A 59 -33.15 -7.08 -16.80
C THR A 59 -33.62 -6.73 -18.21
N SER A 60 -34.89 -6.99 -18.54
CA SER A 60 -35.47 -6.67 -19.86
C SER A 60 -35.47 -5.18 -20.22
N SER A 61 -35.21 -4.28 -19.26
CA SER A 61 -35.12 -2.84 -19.46
C SER A 61 -33.67 -2.32 -19.34
N SER A 62 -32.68 -3.20 -19.15
CA SER A 62 -31.28 -2.80 -19.03
C SER A 62 -30.75 -2.25 -20.35
N LYS A 63 -30.18 -1.04 -20.29
CA LYS A 63 -29.47 -0.44 -21.43
C LYS A 63 -28.00 -0.85 -21.41
N PRO A 64 -27.36 -0.98 -22.58
CA PRO A 64 -25.92 -1.21 -22.64
C PRO A 64 -25.18 -0.01 -22.03
N VAL A 65 -24.22 -0.32 -21.17
CA VAL A 65 -23.30 0.62 -20.51
C VAL A 65 -22.21 1.06 -21.48
N SER A 66 -21.80 0.14 -22.36
CA SER A 66 -20.88 0.39 -23.47
C SER A 66 -21.24 -0.57 -24.60
N SER A 67 -21.03 -0.15 -25.84
CA SER A 67 -21.23 -0.99 -27.03
C SER A 67 -20.05 -0.77 -27.97
N GLY A 68 -19.66 -1.79 -28.71
CA GLY A 68 -18.53 -1.69 -29.61
C GLY A 68 -18.44 -2.84 -30.60
N THR A 69 -17.41 -2.77 -31.43
CA THR A 69 -17.04 -3.83 -32.38
C THR A 69 -15.64 -4.35 -32.07
N LEU A 70 -15.39 -5.61 -32.45
CA LEU A 70 -14.08 -6.23 -32.28
C LEU A 70 -13.10 -5.60 -33.25
N THR A 71 -11.95 -5.19 -32.73
CA THR A 71 -10.78 -4.82 -33.51
C THR A 71 -9.81 -6.00 -33.49
N GLY A 72 -9.88 -6.84 -34.53
CA GLY A 72 -9.19 -8.12 -34.57
C GLY A 72 -9.81 -9.10 -33.56
N SER A 73 -9.04 -9.50 -32.54
CA SER A 73 -9.50 -10.36 -31.44
C SER A 73 -9.82 -9.58 -30.16
N THR A 74 -9.70 -8.25 -30.14
CA THR A 74 -9.87 -7.45 -28.93
C THR A 74 -11.21 -6.71 -28.93
N ALA A 75 -11.94 -6.80 -27.82
CA ALA A 75 -13.10 -5.98 -27.51
C ALA A 75 -12.73 -4.99 -26.39
N ASN A 76 -12.91 -3.69 -26.60
CA ASN A 76 -12.72 -2.67 -25.56
C ASN A 76 -14.09 -2.17 -25.11
N ALA A 77 -14.46 -2.47 -23.86
CA ALA A 77 -15.72 -2.00 -23.29
C ALA A 77 -15.48 -1.30 -21.96
N SER A 78 -15.93 -0.05 -21.85
CA SER A 78 -15.76 0.78 -20.64
C SER A 78 -14.34 0.78 -20.08
N GLY A 79 -13.31 0.82 -20.94
CA GLY A 79 -11.90 0.85 -20.54
C GLY A 79 -11.27 -0.51 -20.22
N VAL A 80 -12.00 -1.62 -20.37
CA VAL A 80 -11.46 -2.98 -20.24
C VAL A 80 -11.24 -3.59 -21.62
N ASN A 81 -10.05 -4.12 -21.84
CA ASN A 81 -9.67 -4.90 -23.02
C ASN A 81 -9.93 -6.38 -22.77
N PHE A 82 -10.82 -6.97 -23.55
CA PHE A 82 -11.12 -8.41 -23.58
C PHE A 82 -10.52 -9.02 -24.83
N THR A 83 -9.63 -9.99 -24.67
CA THR A 83 -9.12 -10.78 -25.79
C THR A 83 -10.02 -11.99 -26.01
N VAL A 84 -10.71 -11.98 -27.13
CA VAL A 84 -11.63 -13.03 -27.58
C VAL A 84 -10.84 -14.05 -28.41
N SER A 85 -10.95 -15.33 -28.04
CA SER A 85 -10.42 -16.45 -28.79
C SER A 85 -11.56 -17.22 -29.44
N GLY A 86 -11.46 -17.49 -30.74
CA GLY A 86 -12.53 -18.06 -31.55
C GLY A 86 -13.51 -17.02 -32.10
N THR A 87 -14.57 -17.48 -32.76
CA THR A 87 -15.60 -16.61 -33.37
C THR A 87 -16.89 -16.67 -32.55
N PRO A 88 -17.27 -15.59 -31.86
CA PRO A 88 -18.53 -15.52 -31.11
C PRO A 88 -19.75 -15.65 -32.01
N ALA A 89 -20.86 -16.13 -31.45
CA ALA A 89 -22.16 -16.13 -32.08
C ALA A 89 -23.08 -15.08 -31.44
N ALA A 90 -24.06 -14.62 -32.20
CA ALA A 90 -25.11 -13.75 -31.67
C ALA A 90 -25.83 -14.44 -30.51
N GLY A 91 -25.90 -13.77 -29.36
CA GLY A 91 -26.51 -14.29 -28.14
C GLY A 91 -25.52 -14.78 -27.09
N ASP A 92 -24.24 -14.97 -27.44
CA ASP A 92 -23.21 -15.38 -26.49
C ASP A 92 -23.01 -14.32 -25.40
N GLN A 93 -22.84 -14.77 -24.16
CA GLN A 93 -22.69 -13.95 -22.98
C GLN A 93 -21.46 -14.37 -22.17
N PHE A 94 -20.71 -13.38 -21.72
CA PHE A 94 -19.57 -13.55 -20.83
C PHE A 94 -19.82 -12.70 -19.59
N VAL A 95 -19.81 -13.34 -18.42
CA VAL A 95 -19.94 -12.65 -17.14
C VAL A 95 -18.58 -12.06 -16.82
N VAL A 96 -18.52 -10.74 -16.75
CA VAL A 96 -17.33 -9.98 -16.41
C VAL A 96 -17.42 -9.55 -14.96
N GLU A 97 -16.57 -10.11 -14.13
CA GLU A 97 -16.42 -9.67 -12.76
C GLU A 97 -15.29 -8.64 -12.73
N SER A 98 -15.64 -7.39 -12.38
CA SER A 98 -14.62 -6.45 -11.93
C SER A 98 -14.03 -7.07 -10.67
N GLY A 99 -12.73 -7.35 -10.69
CA GLY A 99 -11.98 -7.57 -9.48
C GLY A 99 -11.89 -6.25 -8.71
N THR A 100 -13.04 -5.73 -8.26
CA THR A 100 -13.06 -5.21 -6.90
C THR A 100 -12.45 -6.32 -6.08
N HIS A 101 -11.33 -6.03 -5.42
CA HIS A 101 -10.67 -6.97 -4.53
C HIS A 101 -11.76 -7.57 -3.66
N GLN A 102 -12.26 -8.74 -4.04
CA GLN A 102 -13.18 -9.47 -3.21
C GLN A 102 -12.34 -9.68 -1.98
N THR A 103 -12.83 -9.15 -0.87
CA THR A 103 -12.29 -9.32 0.48
C THR A 103 -12.38 -10.78 0.90
N GLU A 104 -12.16 -11.69 -0.04
CA GLU A 104 -12.05 -13.11 0.14
C GLU A 104 -10.70 -13.35 0.78
N ASN A 105 -10.79 -13.88 1.99
CA ASN A 105 -9.63 -14.29 2.74
C ASN A 105 -8.83 -15.31 1.89
N ILE A 106 -7.50 -15.25 1.93
CA ILE A 106 -6.65 -16.22 1.22
C ILE A 106 -6.97 -17.67 1.62
N LEU A 107 -7.40 -17.90 2.88
CA LEU A 107 -7.86 -19.20 3.36
C LEU A 107 -9.16 -19.65 2.69
N ASN A 108 -10.09 -18.73 2.42
CA ASN A 108 -11.30 -19.04 1.66
C ASN A 108 -10.96 -19.33 0.19
N THR A 109 -10.03 -18.58 -0.38
CA THR A 109 -9.52 -18.80 -1.74
C THR A 109 -8.90 -20.19 -1.87
N LEU A 110 -8.07 -20.60 -0.92
CA LEU A 110 -7.49 -21.95 -0.88
C LEU A 110 -8.56 -23.02 -0.69
N THR A 111 -9.55 -22.76 0.17
CA THR A 111 -10.68 -23.69 0.39
C THR A 111 -11.50 -23.87 -0.88
N ALA A 112 -11.78 -22.79 -1.61
CA ALA A 112 -12.49 -22.83 -2.88
C ALA A 112 -11.71 -23.59 -3.96
N ALA A 113 -10.38 -23.40 -4.03
CA ALA A 113 -9.51 -24.12 -4.95
C ALA A 113 -9.48 -25.63 -4.65
N ILE A 114 -9.32 -26.01 -3.37
CA ILE A 114 -9.37 -27.40 -2.92
C ILE A 114 -10.72 -28.04 -3.27
N LYS A 115 -11.82 -27.32 -3.04
CA LYS A 115 -13.17 -27.79 -3.36
C LYS A 115 -13.36 -27.99 -4.86
N ALA A 116 -12.86 -27.07 -5.69
CA ALA A 116 -12.90 -27.20 -7.14
C ALA A 116 -12.12 -28.44 -7.60
N LEU A 117 -10.89 -28.62 -7.12
CA LEU A 117 -10.05 -29.79 -7.43
C LEU A 117 -10.63 -31.13 -6.92
N SER A 118 -11.46 -31.09 -5.88
CA SER A 118 -12.12 -32.28 -5.32
C SER A 118 -13.43 -32.64 -6.03
N THR A 119 -13.88 -31.83 -6.99
CA THR A 119 -15.13 -32.04 -7.72
C THR A 119 -14.85 -32.86 -9.00
N PRO A 120 -15.48 -34.03 -9.20
CA PRO A 120 -15.29 -34.81 -10.43
C PRO A 120 -15.75 -34.05 -11.67
N VAL A 121 -14.94 -34.06 -12.73
CA VAL A 121 -15.20 -33.33 -13.99
C VAL A 121 -15.35 -34.25 -15.21
N ASP A 122 -15.23 -35.56 -15.03
CA ASP A 122 -15.14 -36.53 -16.14
C ASP A 122 -16.36 -36.50 -17.07
N GLY A 123 -16.08 -36.36 -18.37
CA GLY A 123 -17.09 -36.38 -19.44
C GLY A 123 -18.01 -35.16 -19.49
N ASN A 124 -17.86 -34.18 -18.59
CA ASN A 124 -18.72 -33.00 -18.53
C ASN A 124 -17.93 -31.72 -18.83
N LEU A 125 -18.09 -31.23 -20.06
CA LEU A 125 -17.44 -30.01 -20.55
C LEU A 125 -17.75 -28.76 -19.69
N VAL A 126 -18.94 -28.67 -19.09
CA VAL A 126 -19.31 -27.57 -18.19
C VAL A 126 -18.61 -27.69 -16.84
N ALA A 127 -18.42 -28.91 -16.34
CA ALA A 127 -17.71 -29.14 -15.08
C ALA A 127 -16.20 -28.83 -15.21
N SER A 128 -15.57 -29.24 -16.32
CA SER A 128 -14.17 -28.90 -16.63
C SER A 128 -13.96 -27.38 -16.72
N GLN A 129 -14.86 -26.65 -17.38
CA GLN A 129 -14.77 -25.19 -17.49
C GLN A 129 -14.95 -24.48 -16.14
N LYS A 130 -15.81 -25.00 -15.26
CA LYS A 130 -15.97 -24.47 -13.90
C LYS A 130 -14.72 -24.66 -13.06
N LEU A 131 -14.01 -25.78 -13.25
CA LEU A 131 -12.72 -26.02 -12.60
C LEU A 131 -11.67 -25.01 -13.07
N ASP A 132 -11.54 -24.79 -14.38
CA ASP A 132 -10.58 -23.83 -14.93
C ASP A 132 -10.86 -22.40 -14.45
N ALA A 133 -12.13 -21.98 -14.43
CA ALA A 133 -12.53 -20.67 -13.93
C ALA A 133 -12.24 -20.50 -12.43
N ALA A 134 -12.49 -21.53 -11.62
CA ALA A 134 -12.20 -21.51 -10.19
C ALA A 134 -10.68 -21.44 -9.91
N LEU A 135 -9.87 -22.17 -10.68
CA LEU A 135 -8.41 -22.12 -10.57
C LEU A 135 -7.84 -20.78 -11.02
N GLY A 136 -8.34 -20.20 -12.12
CA GLY A 136 -7.96 -18.87 -12.58
C GLY A 136 -8.27 -17.78 -11.55
N SER A 137 -9.46 -17.85 -10.93
CA SER A 137 -9.86 -16.94 -9.86
C SER A 137 -8.98 -17.10 -8.62
N ALA A 138 -8.70 -18.35 -8.22
CA ALA A 138 -7.83 -18.63 -7.09
C ALA A 138 -6.40 -18.10 -7.29
N LEU A 139 -5.85 -18.27 -8.49
CA LEU A 139 -4.53 -17.74 -8.83
C LEU A 139 -4.50 -16.21 -8.78
N GLY A 140 -5.53 -15.55 -9.32
CA GLY A 140 -5.66 -14.09 -9.26
C GLY A 140 -5.72 -13.57 -7.82
N ASN A 141 -6.52 -14.21 -6.96
CA ASN A 141 -6.65 -13.84 -5.55
C ASN A 141 -5.35 -14.06 -4.77
N ILE A 142 -4.63 -15.15 -5.04
CA ILE A 142 -3.31 -15.41 -4.43
C ILE A 142 -2.30 -14.36 -4.86
N ALA A 143 -2.24 -14.00 -6.15
CA ALA A 143 -1.34 -12.97 -6.65
C ALA A 143 -1.62 -11.62 -5.96
N SER A 144 -2.90 -11.22 -5.87
CA SER A 144 -3.29 -10.00 -5.15
C SER A 144 -2.91 -10.04 -3.67
N SER A 145 -3.03 -11.20 -3.01
CA SER A 145 -2.65 -11.35 -1.60
C SER A 145 -1.14 -11.21 -1.39
N ILE A 146 -0.34 -11.72 -2.33
CA ILE A 146 1.12 -11.56 -2.31
C ILE A 146 1.50 -10.07 -2.45
N ASP A 147 0.84 -9.34 -3.34
CA ASP A 147 1.07 -7.90 -3.52
C ASP A 147 0.69 -7.10 -2.26
N GLN A 148 -0.43 -7.46 -1.61
CA GLN A 148 -0.83 -6.85 -0.34
C GLN A 148 0.19 -7.13 0.78
N ALA A 149 0.66 -8.37 0.90
CA ALA A 149 1.68 -8.73 1.87
C ALA A 149 3.02 -8.02 1.60
N SER A 150 3.42 -7.91 0.33
CA SER A 150 4.61 -7.15 -0.08
C SER A 150 4.49 -5.67 0.27
N THR A 151 3.33 -5.07 0.00
CA THR A 151 3.04 -3.67 0.35
C THR A 151 3.11 -3.45 1.86
N ALA A 152 2.52 -4.36 2.65
CA ALA A 152 2.57 -4.29 4.11
C ALA A 152 4.00 -4.40 4.64
N ARG A 153 4.82 -5.31 4.10
CA ARG A 153 6.24 -5.44 4.44
C ARG A 153 7.03 -4.18 4.11
N SER A 154 6.83 -3.61 2.92
CA SER A 154 7.46 -2.35 2.51
C SER A 154 7.06 -1.18 3.43
N ALA A 155 5.78 -1.09 3.80
CA ALA A 155 5.31 -0.10 4.76
C ALA A 155 5.92 -0.31 6.16
N GLY A 156 6.13 -1.57 6.58
CA GLY A 156 6.87 -1.90 7.79
C GLY A 156 8.33 -1.43 7.74
N GLY A 157 9.03 -1.69 6.63
CA GLY A 157 10.40 -1.22 6.41
C GLY A 157 10.53 0.30 6.41
N ALA A 158 9.57 1.01 5.79
CA ALA A 158 9.53 2.48 5.82
C ALA A 158 9.35 3.02 7.25
N ARG A 159 8.48 2.41 8.06
CA ARG A 159 8.31 2.76 9.47
C ARG A 159 9.56 2.48 10.30
N GLN A 160 10.25 1.37 10.04
CA GLN A 160 11.51 1.06 10.69
C GLN A 160 12.58 2.10 10.36
N LEU A 161 12.71 2.50 9.10
CA LEU A 161 13.64 3.55 8.69
C LEU A 161 13.31 4.89 9.38
N ALA A 162 12.04 5.27 9.45
CA ALA A 162 11.60 6.47 10.15
C ALA A 162 11.92 6.41 11.65
N ALA A 163 11.71 5.26 12.30
CA ALA A 163 12.04 5.06 13.71
C ALA A 163 13.56 5.17 13.96
N THR A 164 14.39 4.57 13.10
CA THR A 164 15.86 4.68 13.19
C THR A 164 16.30 6.14 13.01
N ALA A 165 15.75 6.85 12.02
CA ALA A 165 16.07 8.26 11.80
C ALA A 165 15.71 9.12 13.02
N GLN A 166 14.52 8.90 13.58
CA GLN A 166 14.09 9.58 14.81
C GLN A 166 15.01 9.25 16.00
N GLY A 167 15.46 7.99 16.12
CA GLY A 167 16.44 7.58 17.12
C GLY A 167 17.74 8.37 17.02
N THR A 168 18.30 8.50 15.82
CA THR A 168 19.49 9.32 15.56
C THR A 168 19.25 10.79 15.93
N THR A 169 18.11 11.37 15.57
CA THR A 169 17.76 12.75 15.94
C THR A 169 17.67 12.92 17.46
N ASN A 170 17.09 11.97 18.18
CA ASN A 170 16.98 12.03 19.65
C ASN A 170 18.36 11.95 20.32
N GLU A 171 19.27 11.11 19.82
CA GLU A 171 20.63 11.03 20.35
C GLU A 171 21.44 12.29 20.05
N LEU A 172 21.27 12.90 18.87
CA LEU A 172 21.85 14.23 18.58
C LEU A 172 21.31 15.30 19.53
N LEU A 173 20.00 15.30 19.80
CA LEU A 173 19.38 16.27 20.70
C LEU A 173 19.90 16.12 22.14
N LYS A 174 20.05 14.88 22.62
CA LYS A 174 20.69 14.59 23.92
C LYS A 174 22.14 15.07 23.97
N GLY A 175 22.91 14.81 22.91
CA GLY A 175 24.29 15.27 22.80
C GLY A 175 24.39 16.80 22.88
N ASN A 176 23.58 17.50 22.09
CA ASN A 176 23.53 18.97 22.09
C ASN A 176 23.10 19.52 23.46
N ASN A 177 22.08 18.92 24.10
CA ASN A 177 21.68 19.31 25.45
C ASN A 177 22.79 19.12 26.47
N THR A 178 23.60 18.06 26.35
CA THR A 178 24.75 17.81 27.23
C THR A 178 25.84 18.88 27.04
N VAL A 179 26.14 19.24 25.78
CA VAL A 179 27.10 20.30 25.46
C VAL A 179 26.61 21.66 25.99
N GLU A 180 25.34 22.01 25.74
CA GLU A 180 24.74 23.26 26.22
C GLU A 180 24.76 23.34 27.76
N GLN A 181 24.31 22.29 28.46
CA GLN A 181 24.38 22.24 29.92
C GLN A 181 25.82 22.39 30.43
N GLY A 182 26.78 21.75 29.75
CA GLY A 182 28.20 21.90 30.07
C GLY A 182 28.70 23.34 29.95
N THR A 183 28.25 24.10 28.95
CA THR A 183 28.63 25.50 28.76
C THR A 183 28.18 26.37 29.95
N TYR A 184 26.96 26.19 30.44
CA TYR A 184 26.46 26.97 31.59
C TYR A 184 27.10 26.53 32.91
N VAL A 185 27.13 25.23 33.18
CA VAL A 185 27.57 24.69 34.48
C VAL A 185 29.10 24.81 34.64
N ASN A 186 29.88 24.51 33.60
CA ASN A 186 31.34 24.55 33.71
C ASN A 186 31.88 25.99 33.75
N ALA A 187 31.24 26.93 33.03
CA ALA A 187 31.64 28.34 33.09
C ALA A 187 31.46 28.91 34.50
N ASP A 188 30.33 28.61 35.15
CA ASP A 188 30.03 29.08 36.51
C ASP A 188 31.00 28.48 37.54
N ILE A 189 31.34 27.19 37.46
CA ILE A 189 32.32 26.57 38.37
C ILE A 189 33.69 27.24 38.27
N VAL A 190 34.17 27.57 37.07
CA VAL A 190 35.45 28.26 36.87
C VAL A 190 35.41 29.68 37.45
N GLU A 191 34.35 30.44 37.18
CA GLU A 191 34.18 31.80 37.72
C GLU A 191 34.04 31.78 39.25
N ALA A 192 33.20 30.91 39.80
CA ALA A 192 32.98 30.76 41.23
C ALA A 192 34.27 30.35 41.97
N THR A 193 35.03 29.40 41.42
CA THR A 193 36.31 28.97 42.00
C THR A 193 37.35 30.09 41.96
N THR A 194 37.41 30.84 40.86
CA THR A 194 38.31 31.99 40.72
C THR A 194 37.96 33.09 41.72
N ARG A 195 36.67 33.42 41.84
CA ARG A 195 36.17 34.42 42.78
C ARG A 195 36.41 33.99 44.24
N LEU A 196 36.16 32.73 44.58
CA LEU A 196 36.46 32.17 45.90
C LEU A 196 37.96 32.24 46.22
N THR A 197 38.81 31.91 45.24
CA THR A 197 40.27 31.97 45.41
C THR A 197 40.73 33.41 45.66
N LEU A 198 40.23 34.38 44.87
CA LEU A 198 40.51 35.80 45.08
C LEU A 198 40.06 36.28 46.46
N GLN A 199 38.86 35.89 46.89
CA GLN A 199 38.34 36.21 48.23
C GLN A 199 39.21 35.61 49.34
N LYS A 200 39.68 34.37 49.16
CA LYS A 200 40.58 33.71 50.12
C LYS A 200 41.94 34.41 50.16
N THR A 201 42.54 34.73 49.03
CA THR A 201 43.81 35.47 48.97
C THR A 201 43.68 36.85 49.62
N MET A 202 42.58 37.58 49.37
CA MET A 202 42.31 38.85 50.03
C MET A 202 42.14 38.70 51.54
N LEU A 203 41.45 37.65 52.00
CA LEU A 203 41.27 37.36 53.42
C LEU A 203 42.62 37.04 54.10
N ASP A 204 43.42 36.17 53.49
CA ASP A 204 44.74 35.80 54.02
C ASP A 204 45.68 37.02 54.07
N ALA A 205 45.68 37.86 53.03
CA ALA A 205 46.43 39.12 53.02
C ALA A 205 45.95 40.09 54.10
N SER A 206 44.63 40.24 54.28
CA SER A 206 44.05 41.08 55.32
C SER A 206 44.44 40.60 56.73
N GLN A 207 44.46 39.28 56.96
CA GLN A 207 44.93 38.69 58.21
C GLN A 207 46.43 38.95 58.44
N GLN A 208 47.28 38.83 57.42
CA GLN A 208 48.70 39.15 57.53
C GLN A 208 48.95 40.64 57.83
N VAL A 209 48.24 41.54 57.15
CA VAL A 209 48.32 42.99 57.41
C VAL A 209 47.87 43.31 58.83
N PHE A 210 46.77 42.72 59.30
CA PHE A 210 46.29 42.88 60.67
C PHE A 210 47.33 42.42 61.71
N VAL A 211 48.00 41.29 61.47
CA VAL A 211 49.09 40.79 62.35
C VAL A 211 50.29 41.75 62.34
N GLN A 212 50.67 42.28 61.17
CA GLN A 212 51.77 43.26 61.10
C GLN A 212 51.43 44.57 61.81
N LEU A 213 50.21 45.11 61.62
CA LEU A 213 49.72 46.30 62.32
C LEU A 213 49.66 46.09 63.84
N SER A 214 49.17 44.93 64.28
CA SER A 214 49.11 44.57 65.70
C SER A 214 50.50 44.48 66.32
N LYS A 215 51.50 43.97 65.59
CA LYS A 215 52.91 43.98 66.03
C LYS A 215 53.49 45.40 66.10
N LEU A 216 53.20 46.26 65.12
CA LEU A 216 53.68 47.65 65.11
C LEU A 216 53.10 48.49 66.26
N ASN A 217 51.85 48.25 66.66
CA ASN A 217 51.23 48.97 67.78
C ASN A 217 51.80 48.53 69.15
N LEU A 218 52.19 47.26 69.28
CA LEU A 218 52.76 46.71 70.53
C LEU A 218 54.24 47.09 70.74
N PHE A 219 54.98 47.39 69.68
CA PHE A 219 56.36 47.92 69.75
C PHE A 219 56.45 49.46 69.70
N SER A 220 55.32 50.17 69.54
CA SER A 220 55.28 51.65 69.60
C SER A 220 54.88 52.20 70.98
N GLN A 221 54.66 51.33 71.97
CA GLN A 221 54.32 51.72 73.36
C GLN A 221 55.41 51.37 74.40
N LEU A 222 56.63 51.09 73.95
CA LEU A 222 57.85 51.04 74.75
C LEU A 222 58.83 52.07 74.21
#